data_AF-A0A943WWA0-F1
#
_entry.id   AF-A0A943WWA0-F1
#
_cell.length_a   1.000
_cell.length_b   1.000
_cell.length_c   1.000
_cell.angle_alpha   90.00
_cell.angle_beta   90.00
_cell.angle_gamma   90.00
#
_symmetry.space_group_name_H-M   'P 1'
#
loop_
_entity.id
_entity.type
_entity.pdbx_description
1 polymer ?
#
loop_
_entity_poly.entity_id
_entity_poly.type
_entity_poly.pdbx_seq_one_letter_code
_entity_poly.pdbx_strand_id
1 'polypeptide(L)'
;SSSNSYRYFKVEPIKWKVITDSYNGKCLLLAEDILMANVPYYNNSYTYMRTVGSDTEIYPNNYKYSQIRAYLNGLDYYYNESPSSTGKKTDYTDKGFLQTAFTAGAQNLIAVTTVDNSAASTTDSGNNVPEAAVYACADTEDKIFLLSIKEATSYGFPAYDNYGNVNNARIRKPTDYAKANYAYQFSIASLGGHWYLRSPLYSYSNKVCSVEDDGSVYCDIKVDSTHRGVVPALSISLK
;
A
#
# COMPACT_ATOMS: atom_id res chain seq x y z
N SER A 1 -13.27 32.21 -8.25
CA SER A 1 -12.40 32.59 -7.11
C SER A 1 -12.13 31.34 -6.29
N SER A 2 -10.94 30.76 -6.40
CA SER A 2 -10.52 29.68 -5.49
C SER A 2 -9.97 30.32 -4.22
N SER A 3 -10.79 30.33 -3.17
CA SER A 3 -10.30 30.62 -1.82
C SER A 3 -9.30 29.52 -1.45
N ASN A 4 -8.05 29.90 -1.20
CA ASN A 4 -7.10 29.01 -0.53
C ASN A 4 -7.62 28.74 0.88
N SER A 5 -8.33 27.64 1.08
CA SER A 5 -8.71 27.18 2.41
C SER A 5 -7.48 26.52 3.05
N TYR A 6 -6.84 27.20 3.99
CA TYR A 6 -5.84 26.57 4.85
C TYR A 6 -6.53 25.56 5.76
N ARG A 7 -6.03 24.31 5.76
CA ARG A 7 -6.48 23.26 6.68
C ARG A 7 -5.31 22.94 7.63
N TYR A 8 -5.54 23.09 8.92
CA TYR A 8 -4.59 22.74 9.95
C TYR A 8 -5.00 21.42 10.57
N PHE A 9 -4.08 20.47 10.62
CA PHE A 9 -4.27 19.20 11.31
C PHE A 9 -3.41 19.20 12.56
N LYS A 10 -3.96 18.64 13.64
CA LYS A 10 -3.17 18.35 14.82
C LYS A 10 -2.14 17.28 14.46
N VAL A 11 -0.87 17.53 14.78
CA VAL A 11 0.18 16.52 14.63
C VAL A 11 0.00 15.49 15.74
N GLU A 12 -0.45 14.29 15.37
CA GLU A 12 -0.60 13.17 16.30
C GLU A 12 0.47 12.11 16.01
N PRO A 13 1.04 11.47 17.05
CA PRO A 13 1.94 10.35 16.85
C PRO A 13 1.28 9.23 16.06
N ILE A 14 1.98 8.68 15.07
CA ILE A 14 1.52 7.50 14.35
C ILE A 14 1.59 6.31 15.31
N LYS A 15 0.45 5.62 15.48
CA LYS A 15 0.35 4.40 16.27
C LYS A 15 0.65 3.19 15.41
N TRP A 16 1.47 2.29 15.95
CA TRP A 16 1.93 1.09 15.27
C TRP A 16 1.53 -0.13 16.10
N LYS A 17 0.86 -1.08 15.45
CA LYS A 17 0.50 -2.37 16.03
C LYS A 17 1.47 -3.44 15.56
N VAL A 18 2.04 -4.20 16.50
CA VAL A 18 2.76 -5.44 16.18
C VAL A 18 1.74 -6.46 15.68
N ILE A 19 1.91 -6.93 14.45
CA ILE A 19 1.02 -7.93 13.84
C ILE A 19 1.65 -9.34 13.79
N THR A 20 2.97 -9.43 13.88
CA THR A 20 3.73 -10.68 14.13
C THR A 20 5.15 -10.34 14.59
N ASP A 21 5.78 -11.23 15.35
CA ASP A 21 7.18 -11.18 15.77
C ASP A 21 8.11 -12.09 14.95
N SER A 22 7.56 -12.79 13.96
CA SER A 22 8.27 -13.83 13.20
C SER A 22 8.42 -13.52 11.70
N TYR A 23 8.14 -12.29 11.25
CA TYR A 23 8.20 -11.93 9.84
C TYR A 23 9.65 -11.85 9.36
N ASN A 24 10.13 -12.87 8.66
CA ASN A 24 11.53 -12.99 8.26
C ASN A 24 12.51 -12.80 9.45
N GLY A 25 12.13 -13.34 10.62
CA GLY A 25 12.89 -13.19 11.87
C GLY A 25 12.85 -11.80 12.49
N LYS A 26 11.89 -10.95 12.10
CA LYS A 26 11.69 -9.58 12.60
C LYS A 26 10.27 -9.38 13.12
N CYS A 27 10.11 -8.33 13.91
CA CYS A 27 8.79 -7.83 14.29
C CYS A 27 8.22 -7.00 13.14
N LEU A 28 7.04 -7.38 12.64
CA LEU A 28 6.27 -6.64 11.65
C LEU A 28 5.24 -5.76 12.34
N LEU A 29 5.28 -4.47 12.03
CA LEU A 29 4.37 -3.47 12.53
C LEU A 29 3.52 -2.93 11.39
N LEU A 30 2.27 -2.61 11.71
CA LEU A 30 1.32 -1.99 10.80
C LEU A 30 0.73 -0.74 11.46
N ALA A 31 0.53 0.32 10.69
CA ALA A 31 -0.20 1.49 11.18
C ALA A 31 -1.62 1.12 11.66
N GLU A 32 -2.06 1.71 12.77
CA GLU A 32 -3.41 1.49 13.31
C GLU A 32 -4.51 2.25 12.55
N ASP A 33 -4.13 3.25 11.74
CA ASP A 33 -5.05 4.07 10.96
C ASP A 33 -4.59 4.17 9.50
N ILE A 34 -5.52 4.59 8.63
CA ILE A 34 -5.19 4.99 7.26
C ILE A 34 -4.58 6.39 7.33
N LEU A 35 -3.28 6.49 7.02
CA LEU A 35 -2.49 7.70 7.28
C LEU A 35 -2.54 8.72 6.15
N MET A 36 -2.80 8.28 4.93
CA MET A 36 -2.74 9.10 3.72
C MET A 36 -3.60 8.45 2.62
N ALA A 37 -3.89 9.21 1.56
CA ALA A 37 -4.52 8.75 0.33
C ALA A 37 -4.00 9.61 -0.84
N ASN A 38 -4.59 9.49 -2.03
CA ASN A 38 -4.15 10.21 -3.23
C ASN A 38 -2.70 9.90 -3.65
N VAL A 39 -2.22 8.69 -3.32
CA VAL A 39 -0.95 8.14 -3.81
C VAL A 39 -1.27 6.82 -4.52
N PRO A 40 -1.60 6.85 -5.82
CA PRO A 40 -1.99 5.66 -6.57
C PRO A 40 -0.81 4.71 -6.79
N TYR A 41 -1.06 3.53 -7.34
CA TYR A 41 -0.01 2.65 -7.87
C TYR A 41 0.64 3.26 -9.10
N TYR A 42 -0.21 3.71 -10.00
CA TYR A 42 0.18 4.26 -11.28
C TYR A 42 -0.81 5.35 -11.65
N ASN A 43 -0.31 6.49 -12.13
CA ASN A 43 -1.11 7.68 -12.37
C ASN A 43 -2.01 7.61 -13.62
N ASN A 44 -2.11 6.45 -14.27
CA ASN A 44 -3.04 6.22 -15.34
C ASN A 44 -3.66 4.82 -15.24
N SER A 45 -4.86 4.64 -15.79
CA SER A 45 -5.56 3.36 -15.84
C SER A 45 -5.37 2.62 -17.15
N TYR A 46 -4.34 2.95 -17.94
CA TYR A 46 -4.03 2.21 -19.15
C TYR A 46 -3.59 0.79 -18.82
N THR A 47 -3.72 -0.11 -19.79
CA THR A 47 -3.36 -1.53 -19.64
C THR A 47 -2.02 -1.89 -20.28
N TYR A 48 -1.39 -0.94 -20.99
CA TYR A 48 -0.13 -1.17 -21.68
C TYR A 48 1.07 -1.17 -20.73
N MET A 49 2.10 -1.89 -21.14
CA MET A 49 3.34 -2.02 -20.39
C MET A 49 4.29 -0.85 -20.64
N ARG A 50 5.09 -0.49 -19.64
CA ARG A 50 6.13 0.55 -19.76
C ARG A 50 7.53 -0.04 -19.65
N THR A 51 8.51 0.78 -20.02
CA THR A 51 9.94 0.52 -19.84
C THR A 51 10.49 1.54 -18.85
N VAL A 52 11.29 1.08 -17.88
CA VAL A 52 12.00 1.92 -16.91
C VAL A 52 13.46 1.49 -16.87
N GLY A 53 14.36 2.33 -17.37
CA GLY A 53 15.76 1.94 -17.54
C GLY A 53 15.90 0.76 -18.50
N SER A 54 16.55 -0.30 -18.06
CA SER A 54 16.69 -1.57 -18.81
C SER A 54 15.51 -2.52 -18.63
N ASP A 55 14.63 -2.27 -17.66
CA ASP A 55 13.52 -3.17 -17.36
C ASP A 55 12.33 -2.86 -18.29
N THR A 56 11.91 -3.85 -19.06
CA THR A 56 10.79 -3.79 -19.99
C THR A 56 9.57 -4.53 -19.45
N GLU A 57 8.44 -4.41 -20.15
CA GLU A 57 7.21 -5.19 -19.84
C GLU A 57 6.64 -4.93 -18.44
N ILE A 58 6.79 -3.70 -17.94
CA ILE A 58 6.31 -3.33 -16.60
C ILE A 58 4.82 -2.98 -16.67
N TYR A 59 3.99 -3.85 -16.09
CA TYR A 59 2.56 -3.61 -15.97
C TYR A 59 2.20 -2.42 -15.05
N PRO A 60 1.05 -1.77 -15.28
CA PRO A 60 0.54 -0.70 -14.41
C PRO A 60 0.38 -1.11 -12.93
N ASN A 61 0.00 -2.35 -12.65
CA ASN A 61 -0.18 -2.90 -11.30
C ASN A 61 1.12 -3.43 -10.65
N ASN A 62 2.27 -3.22 -11.28
CA ASN A 62 3.57 -3.65 -10.76
C ASN A 62 3.97 -2.83 -9.52
N TYR A 63 4.10 -3.48 -8.36
CA TYR A 63 4.44 -2.82 -7.10
C TYR A 63 5.86 -2.25 -7.07
N LYS A 64 6.86 -2.95 -7.61
CA LYS A 64 8.28 -2.51 -7.63
C LYS A 64 8.44 -1.12 -8.25
N TYR A 65 7.71 -0.83 -9.33
CA TYR A 65 7.76 0.45 -10.04
C TYR A 65 6.57 1.37 -9.73
N SER A 66 5.81 1.08 -8.69
CA SER A 66 4.63 1.87 -8.32
C SER A 66 5.00 3.22 -7.71
N GLN A 67 4.14 4.22 -7.93
CA GLN A 67 4.23 5.52 -7.28
C GLN A 67 4.11 5.39 -5.77
N ILE A 68 3.20 4.54 -5.27
CA ILE A 68 3.02 4.32 -3.83
C ILE A 68 4.31 3.80 -3.17
N ARG A 69 5.01 2.84 -3.76
CA ARG A 69 6.30 2.36 -3.23
C ARG A 69 7.35 3.47 -3.24
N ALA A 70 7.45 4.22 -4.34
CA ALA A 70 8.39 5.32 -4.46
C ALA A 70 8.13 6.43 -3.45
N TYR A 71 6.86 6.81 -3.25
CA TYR A 71 6.46 7.77 -2.22
C TYR A 71 6.78 7.27 -0.81
N LEU A 72 6.50 5.99 -0.50
CA LEU A 72 6.72 5.44 0.83
C LEU A 72 8.20 5.46 1.25
N ASN A 73 9.10 5.19 0.30
CA ASN A 73 10.54 5.06 0.56
C ASN A 73 11.37 6.27 0.12
N GLY A 74 10.79 7.26 -0.55
CA GLY A 74 11.51 8.43 -1.07
C GLY A 74 12.37 8.10 -2.30
N LEU A 75 11.82 7.33 -3.24
CA LEU A 75 12.50 6.91 -4.47
C LEU A 75 12.01 7.70 -5.69
N ASP A 76 12.69 7.56 -6.81
CA ASP A 76 12.19 8.03 -8.10
C ASP A 76 11.00 7.19 -8.59
N TYR A 77 9.93 7.87 -9.01
CA TYR A 77 8.79 7.27 -9.67
C TYR A 77 8.80 7.61 -11.17
N TYR A 78 8.85 6.58 -12.02
CA TYR A 78 8.82 6.73 -13.47
C TYR A 78 7.48 6.35 -14.07
N TYR A 79 6.97 7.19 -14.97
CA TYR A 79 5.66 7.01 -15.58
C TYR A 79 5.57 7.53 -17.02
N ASN A 80 4.48 7.14 -17.67
CA ASN A 80 4.10 7.57 -19.01
C ASN A 80 2.77 8.31 -18.93
N GLU A 81 2.66 9.47 -19.58
CA GLU A 81 1.39 10.23 -19.68
C GLU A 81 0.50 9.68 -20.81
N SER A 82 1.09 9.03 -21.80
CA SER A 82 0.40 8.39 -22.93
C SER A 82 1.23 7.21 -23.45
N PRO A 83 0.68 6.36 -24.34
CA PRO A 83 1.45 5.30 -24.98
C PRO A 83 2.67 5.79 -25.77
N SER A 84 2.67 7.06 -26.19
CA SER A 84 3.74 7.69 -26.96
C SER A 84 4.68 8.57 -26.13
N SER A 85 4.40 8.80 -24.84
CA SER A 85 5.29 9.55 -23.95
C SER A 85 5.99 8.60 -22.98
N THR A 86 7.32 8.69 -22.92
CA THR A 86 8.15 7.82 -22.08
C THR A 86 9.06 8.64 -21.18
N GLY A 87 9.43 8.08 -20.03
CA GLY A 87 10.50 8.61 -19.20
C GLY A 87 10.14 9.83 -18.33
N LYS A 88 8.86 10.08 -18.05
CA LYS A 88 8.52 11.08 -17.02
C LYS A 88 8.93 10.56 -15.66
N LYS A 89 9.30 11.49 -14.78
CA LYS A 89 9.81 11.19 -13.45
C LYS A 89 9.22 12.15 -12.42
N THR A 90 8.82 11.61 -11.29
CA THR A 90 8.63 12.35 -10.04
C THR A 90 9.70 11.90 -9.05
N ASP A 91 10.41 12.87 -8.47
CA ASP A 91 11.47 12.63 -7.49
C ASP A 91 10.93 12.80 -6.06
N TYR A 92 10.88 11.69 -5.30
CA TYR A 92 10.51 11.69 -3.88
C TYR A 92 11.71 11.66 -2.93
N THR A 93 12.94 11.81 -3.43
CA THR A 93 14.15 11.91 -2.59
C THR A 93 13.95 12.99 -1.53
N ASP A 94 14.16 12.63 -0.26
CA ASP A 94 13.95 13.48 0.93
C ASP A 94 12.53 14.04 1.13
N LYS A 95 11.56 13.58 0.34
CA LYS A 95 10.17 14.06 0.33
C LYS A 95 9.15 12.95 0.55
N GLY A 96 9.60 11.70 0.60
CA GLY A 96 8.75 10.53 0.82
C GLY A 96 8.23 10.42 2.26
N PHE A 97 7.33 9.47 2.48
CA PHE A 97 6.77 9.21 3.81
C PHE A 97 7.84 8.86 4.83
N LEU A 98 8.80 7.99 4.49
CA LEU A 98 9.90 7.63 5.37
C LEU A 98 10.66 8.86 5.91
N GLN A 99 10.94 9.83 5.04
CA GLN A 99 11.73 11.02 5.39
C GLN A 99 10.90 12.08 6.14
N THR A 100 9.60 12.16 5.85
CA THR A 100 8.71 13.16 6.43
C THR A 100 8.08 12.72 7.75
N ALA A 101 7.86 11.42 7.94
CA ALA A 101 7.20 10.87 9.13
C ALA A 101 8.18 10.44 10.24
N PHE A 102 9.45 10.18 9.91
CA PHE A 102 10.43 9.65 10.86
C PHE A 102 11.66 10.53 10.96
N THR A 103 12.16 10.71 12.19
CA THR A 103 13.47 11.31 12.43
C THR A 103 14.59 10.42 11.87
N ALA A 104 15.75 11.00 11.59
CA ALA A 104 16.92 10.22 11.12
C ALA A 104 17.26 9.04 12.06
N GLY A 105 17.15 9.24 13.38
CA GLY A 105 17.34 8.17 14.36
C GLY A 105 16.31 7.04 14.22
N ALA A 106 15.03 7.38 14.04
CA ALA A 106 13.98 6.39 13.83
C ALA A 106 14.13 5.67 12.48
N GLN A 107 14.51 6.38 11.42
CA GLN A 107 14.79 5.78 10.10
C GLN A 107 15.90 4.73 10.17
N ASN A 108 16.90 4.89 11.06
CA ASN A 108 17.96 3.92 11.27
C ASN A 108 17.52 2.67 12.05
N LEU A 109 16.43 2.75 12.81
CA LEU A 109 15.87 1.61 13.54
C LEU A 109 14.93 0.76 12.67
N ILE A 110 14.36 1.35 11.62
CA ILE A 110 13.53 0.62 10.67
C ILE A 110 14.41 -0.27 9.80
N ALA A 111 14.14 -1.57 9.84
CA ALA A 111 14.91 -2.55 9.10
C ALA A 111 14.61 -2.46 7.60
N VAL A 112 15.66 -2.54 6.78
CA VAL A 112 15.50 -2.91 5.36
C VAL A 112 14.96 -4.33 5.32
N THR A 113 13.91 -4.54 4.52
CA THR A 113 13.14 -5.77 4.49
C THR A 113 12.98 -6.22 3.05
N THR A 114 13.37 -7.47 2.77
CA THR A 114 13.00 -8.16 1.53
C THR A 114 11.49 -8.38 1.54
N VAL A 115 10.79 -7.65 0.68
CA VAL A 115 9.34 -7.73 0.48
C VAL A 115 9.06 -8.69 -0.67
N ASP A 116 8.46 -9.84 -0.35
CA ASP A 116 8.11 -10.89 -1.30
C ASP A 116 6.97 -10.44 -2.22
N ASN A 117 7.27 -10.10 -3.48
CA ASN A 117 6.30 -9.71 -4.50
C ASN A 117 6.01 -10.84 -5.50
N SER A 118 6.37 -12.08 -5.16
CA SER A 118 6.09 -13.27 -5.95
C SER A 118 4.60 -13.61 -5.99
N ALA A 119 4.22 -14.52 -6.89
CA ALA A 119 2.86 -15.04 -7.03
C ALA A 119 2.30 -15.56 -5.69
N ALA A 120 3.13 -16.22 -4.89
CA ALA A 120 2.73 -16.80 -3.60
C ALA A 120 2.31 -15.75 -2.56
N SER A 121 2.68 -14.48 -2.75
CA SER A 121 2.23 -13.38 -1.89
C SER A 121 0.86 -12.82 -2.30
N THR A 122 0.42 -13.09 -3.54
CA THR A 122 -0.76 -12.47 -4.15
C THR A 122 -2.08 -13.19 -3.88
N THR A 123 -2.03 -14.34 -3.20
CA THR A 123 -3.20 -15.09 -2.72
C THR A 123 -3.41 -14.88 -1.22
N ASP A 124 -4.56 -15.29 -0.68
CA ASP A 124 -4.83 -15.31 0.76
C ASP A 124 -4.16 -16.49 1.46
N SER A 125 -4.08 -16.44 2.79
CA SER A 125 -3.43 -17.47 3.61
C SER A 125 -3.99 -18.88 3.42
N GLY A 126 -5.24 -19.00 2.97
CA GLY A 126 -5.90 -20.25 2.63
C GLY A 126 -5.79 -20.67 1.15
N ASN A 127 -5.13 -19.88 0.30
CA ASN A 127 -5.04 -20.10 -1.15
C ASN A 127 -6.41 -20.17 -1.88
N ASN A 128 -7.41 -19.44 -1.39
CA ASN A 128 -8.75 -19.36 -1.99
C ASN A 128 -8.83 -18.31 -3.11
N VAL A 129 -7.95 -17.30 -3.09
CA VAL A 129 -7.85 -16.27 -4.14
C VAL A 129 -6.84 -16.74 -5.21
N PRO A 130 -7.14 -16.67 -6.52
CA PRO A 130 -6.17 -17.03 -7.55
C PRO A 130 -4.90 -16.18 -7.47
N GLU A 131 -3.73 -16.84 -7.51
CA GLU A 131 -2.45 -16.14 -7.59
C GLU A 131 -2.35 -15.32 -8.89
N ALA A 132 -1.83 -14.11 -8.78
CA ALA A 132 -1.57 -13.21 -9.89
C ALA A 132 -0.18 -13.46 -10.51
N ALA A 133 0.14 -14.69 -10.87
CA ALA A 133 1.48 -15.09 -11.32
C ALA A 133 2.03 -14.25 -12.49
N VAL A 134 1.16 -13.85 -13.43
CA VAL A 134 1.53 -13.01 -14.59
C VAL A 134 1.87 -11.57 -14.18
N TYR A 135 1.28 -11.07 -13.10
CA TYR A 135 1.43 -9.68 -12.65
C TYR A 135 2.29 -9.53 -11.39
N ALA A 136 2.75 -10.64 -10.82
CA ALA A 136 3.80 -10.65 -9.82
C ALA A 136 5.06 -9.93 -10.35
N CYS A 137 5.89 -9.46 -9.44
CA CYS A 137 7.11 -8.74 -9.81
C CYS A 137 8.28 -9.14 -8.92
N ALA A 138 9.47 -8.68 -9.28
CA ALA A 138 10.66 -8.94 -8.47
C ALA A 138 10.49 -8.37 -7.05
N ASP A 139 11.03 -9.11 -6.08
CA ASP A 139 11.11 -8.69 -4.69
C ASP A 139 11.85 -7.35 -4.57
N THR A 140 11.52 -6.63 -3.51
CA THR A 140 12.08 -5.31 -3.22
C THR A 140 12.73 -5.27 -1.86
N GLU A 141 13.71 -4.37 -1.70
CA GLU A 141 14.33 -4.08 -0.41
C GLU A 141 13.79 -2.74 0.09
N ASP A 142 12.81 -2.80 0.98
CA ASP A 142 12.04 -1.63 1.43
C ASP A 142 12.11 -1.46 2.95
N LYS A 143 12.06 -0.20 3.41
CA LYS A 143 11.89 0.12 4.84
C LYS A 143 10.42 0.27 5.21
N ILE A 144 9.65 0.88 4.32
CA ILE A 144 8.21 1.04 4.45
C ILE A 144 7.53 0.36 3.26
N PHE A 145 6.52 -0.45 3.49
CA PHE A 145 5.84 -1.19 2.44
C PHE A 145 4.35 -1.36 2.74
N LEU A 146 3.58 -1.86 1.77
CA LEU A 146 2.20 -2.29 1.97
C LEU A 146 2.16 -3.79 2.23
N LEU A 147 1.14 -4.25 2.96
CA LEU A 147 0.89 -5.69 3.07
C LEU A 147 0.38 -6.26 1.75
N SER A 148 0.70 -7.52 1.48
CA SER A 148 0.00 -8.34 0.48
C SER A 148 -1.30 -8.91 1.00
N ILE A 149 -2.08 -9.55 0.13
CA ILE A 149 -3.24 -10.35 0.57
C ILE A 149 -2.81 -11.42 1.56
N LYS A 150 -1.73 -12.16 1.29
CA LYS A 150 -1.24 -13.23 2.18
C LYS A 150 -0.91 -12.69 3.56
N GLU A 151 -0.22 -11.56 3.63
CA GLU A 151 0.15 -10.92 4.90
C GLU A 151 -1.08 -10.38 5.63
N ALA A 152 -2.00 -9.71 4.92
CA ALA A 152 -3.25 -9.17 5.46
C ALA A 152 -4.25 -10.25 5.91
N THR A 153 -4.07 -11.51 5.50
CA THR A 153 -4.93 -12.64 5.88
C THR A 153 -4.22 -13.68 6.76
N SER A 154 -3.00 -13.38 7.21
CA SER A 154 -2.23 -14.25 8.11
C SER A 154 -1.95 -13.60 9.47
N TYR A 155 -1.20 -12.49 9.48
CA TYR A 155 -0.53 -11.99 10.69
C TYR A 155 -1.45 -11.09 11.53
N GLY A 156 -1.88 -11.56 12.70
CA GLY A 156 -2.74 -10.77 13.59
C GLY A 156 -4.13 -10.49 13.02
N PHE A 157 -4.49 -11.17 11.93
CA PHE A 157 -5.78 -11.11 11.25
C PHE A 157 -6.33 -12.54 11.19
N PRO A 158 -7.20 -12.96 12.13
CA PRO A 158 -7.77 -14.29 12.07
C PRO A 158 -8.50 -14.47 10.73
N ALA A 159 -8.44 -15.68 10.18
CA ALA A 159 -9.34 -16.08 9.10
C ALA A 159 -10.76 -15.81 9.57
N TYR A 160 -11.57 -15.22 8.69
CA TYR A 160 -12.96 -14.80 8.93
C TYR A 160 -13.66 -15.72 9.93
N ASP A 161 -14.37 -15.18 10.93
CA ASP A 161 -15.27 -16.05 11.66
C ASP A 161 -16.33 -16.59 10.69
N ASN A 162 -16.80 -17.82 10.91
CA ASN A 162 -17.74 -18.54 10.03
C ASN A 162 -19.11 -17.83 9.88
N TYR A 163 -19.25 -16.62 10.42
CA TYR A 163 -20.46 -15.82 10.50
C TYR A 163 -20.34 -14.48 9.76
N GLY A 164 -19.19 -14.16 9.15
CA GLY A 164 -19.00 -12.96 8.36
C GLY A 164 -19.04 -11.66 9.16
N ASN A 165 -18.62 -11.68 10.43
CA ASN A 165 -18.79 -10.53 11.32
C ASN A 165 -17.82 -9.36 11.02
N VAL A 166 -18.38 -8.16 11.25
CA VAL A 166 -17.80 -6.81 11.11
C VAL A 166 -16.74 -6.42 12.15
N ASN A 167 -16.29 -7.34 13.01
CA ASN A 167 -15.15 -7.09 13.93
C ASN A 167 -13.83 -7.55 13.32
N ASN A 168 -13.70 -7.29 12.02
CA ASN A 168 -12.54 -7.71 11.26
C ASN A 168 -11.33 -6.88 11.70
N ALA A 169 -10.29 -7.57 12.19
CA ALA A 169 -9.07 -6.94 12.68
C ALA A 169 -8.34 -6.09 11.62
N ARG A 170 -8.73 -6.19 10.33
CA ARG A 170 -8.24 -5.37 9.20
C ARG A 170 -8.95 -4.01 9.05
N ILE A 171 -10.06 -3.75 9.74
CA ILE A 171 -10.75 -2.46 9.68
C ILE A 171 -9.82 -1.36 10.21
N ARG A 172 -9.66 -0.30 9.42
CA ARG A 172 -8.82 0.85 9.74
C ARG A 172 -9.59 2.12 9.42
N LYS A 173 -9.56 3.11 10.31
CA LYS A 173 -10.21 4.39 10.07
C LYS A 173 -9.22 5.36 9.44
N PRO A 174 -9.65 6.23 8.54
CA PRO A 174 -8.79 7.29 8.03
C PRO A 174 -8.65 8.42 9.03
N THR A 175 -7.40 8.86 9.19
CA THR A 175 -7.05 10.08 9.90
C THR A 175 -7.71 11.29 9.23
N ASP A 176 -7.86 12.40 9.95
CA ASP A 176 -8.39 13.64 9.37
C ASP A 176 -7.53 14.13 8.20
N TYR A 177 -6.21 13.97 8.29
CA TYR A 177 -5.30 14.26 7.19
C TYR A 177 -5.58 13.39 5.97
N ALA A 178 -5.76 12.07 6.15
CA ALA A 178 -6.08 11.17 5.05
C ALA A 178 -7.42 11.52 4.39
N LYS A 179 -8.47 11.79 5.17
CA LYS A 179 -9.79 12.20 4.65
C LYS A 179 -9.73 13.51 3.87
N ALA A 180 -8.97 14.48 4.38
CA ALA A 180 -8.75 15.75 3.69
C ALA A 180 -7.99 15.57 2.36
N ASN A 181 -7.23 14.49 2.24
CA ASN A 181 -6.50 14.06 1.05
C ASN A 181 -7.19 12.86 0.35
N TYR A 182 -8.52 12.86 0.28
CA TYR A 182 -9.37 11.94 -0.51
C TYR A 182 -9.61 10.54 0.06
N ALA A 183 -9.05 10.16 1.21
CA ALA A 183 -9.31 8.84 1.78
C ALA A 183 -10.81 8.63 2.03
N TYR A 184 -11.34 7.52 1.50
CA TYR A 184 -12.72 7.14 1.74
C TYR A 184 -12.94 6.72 3.19
N GLN A 185 -14.08 7.10 3.77
CA GLN A 185 -14.59 6.57 5.03
C GLN A 185 -16.06 6.20 4.85
N PHE A 186 -16.43 4.99 5.28
CA PHE A 186 -17.84 4.59 5.34
C PHE A 186 -18.56 5.32 6.48
N SER A 187 -19.84 5.68 6.30
CA SER A 187 -20.59 6.50 7.26
C SER A 187 -20.99 5.78 8.55
N ILE A 188 -21.06 4.44 8.52
CA ILE A 188 -21.37 3.61 9.69
C ILE A 188 -20.14 3.56 10.60
N ALA A 189 -20.33 3.87 11.89
CA ALA A 189 -19.25 4.03 12.85
C ALA A 189 -18.39 2.78 13.11
N SER A 190 -18.93 1.58 12.87
CA SER A 190 -18.23 0.29 12.99
C SER A 190 -17.38 -0.05 11.76
N LEU A 191 -17.56 0.66 10.65
CA LEU A 191 -16.84 0.44 9.40
C LEU A 191 -15.70 1.46 9.25
N GLY A 192 -14.74 1.09 8.41
CA GLY A 192 -13.50 1.81 8.19
C GLY A 192 -13.46 2.61 6.88
N GLY A 193 -12.24 2.87 6.44
CA GLY A 193 -11.95 3.30 5.08
C GLY A 193 -11.37 2.16 4.26
N HIS A 194 -11.06 2.48 3.01
CA HIS A 194 -10.46 1.53 2.09
C HIS A 194 -8.95 1.75 2.00
N TRP A 195 -8.16 0.68 1.96
CA TRP A 195 -6.70 0.83 1.87
C TRP A 195 -6.02 -0.20 0.98
N TYR A 196 -4.96 0.23 0.30
CA TYR A 196 -4.25 -0.56 -0.70
C TYR A 196 -3.45 -1.73 -0.12
N LEU A 197 -3.43 -2.84 -0.85
CA LEU A 197 -2.49 -3.95 -0.71
C LEU A 197 -1.53 -3.96 -1.90
N ARG A 198 -0.29 -4.44 -1.72
CA ARG A 198 0.72 -4.61 -2.80
C ARG A 198 0.42 -5.68 -3.83
N SER A 199 -0.65 -6.45 -3.63
CA SER A 199 -1.03 -7.54 -4.52
C SER A 199 -1.79 -7.03 -5.75
N PRO A 200 -1.37 -7.40 -6.97
CA PRO A 200 -2.14 -7.17 -8.19
C PRO A 200 -3.33 -8.13 -8.30
N LEU A 201 -4.32 -7.76 -9.12
CA LEU A 201 -5.38 -8.68 -9.53
C LEU A 201 -4.87 -9.63 -10.63
N TYR A 202 -5.16 -10.93 -10.50
CA TYR A 202 -4.68 -11.98 -11.41
C TYR A 202 -5.13 -11.86 -12.87
N SER A 203 -6.25 -11.17 -13.14
CA SER A 203 -6.89 -11.12 -14.46
C SER A 203 -6.69 -9.80 -15.23
N TYR A 204 -6.23 -8.72 -14.58
CA TYR A 204 -6.09 -7.41 -15.21
C TYR A 204 -4.82 -6.66 -14.79
N SER A 205 -4.05 -6.21 -15.78
CA SER A 205 -2.77 -5.50 -15.60
C SER A 205 -2.87 -4.11 -14.96
N ASN A 206 -4.07 -3.53 -14.90
CA ASN A 206 -4.33 -2.20 -14.33
C ASN A 206 -5.20 -2.26 -13.07
N LYS A 207 -5.25 -3.43 -12.43
CA LYS A 207 -6.02 -3.66 -11.21
C LYS A 207 -5.16 -4.22 -10.08
N VAL A 208 -5.48 -3.78 -8.86
CA VAL A 208 -4.84 -4.18 -7.60
C VAL A 208 -5.88 -4.52 -6.54
N CYS A 209 -5.42 -5.04 -5.42
CA CYS A 209 -6.23 -5.38 -4.28
C CYS A 209 -6.21 -4.31 -3.19
N SER A 210 -7.28 -4.26 -2.41
CA SER A 210 -7.45 -3.44 -1.22
C SER A 210 -8.13 -4.24 -0.12
N VAL A 211 -8.09 -3.67 1.08
CA VAL A 211 -9.02 -4.00 2.15
C VAL A 211 -10.14 -2.96 2.15
N GLU A 212 -11.38 -3.41 2.14
CA GLU A 212 -12.57 -2.57 2.17
C GLU A 212 -12.99 -2.19 3.61
N ASP A 213 -14.06 -1.41 3.74
CA ASP A 213 -14.46 -0.78 5.00
C ASP A 213 -14.95 -1.76 6.07
N ASP A 214 -15.40 -2.94 5.66
CA ASP A 214 -15.73 -4.09 6.51
C ASP A 214 -14.52 -5.00 6.79
N GLY A 215 -13.36 -4.63 6.27
CA GLY A 215 -12.12 -5.39 6.37
C GLY A 215 -12.02 -6.56 5.38
N SER A 216 -12.96 -6.77 4.47
CA SER A 216 -12.84 -7.78 3.42
C SER A 216 -11.73 -7.42 2.43
N VAL A 217 -11.12 -8.42 1.80
CA VAL A 217 -10.17 -8.19 0.71
C VAL A 217 -10.94 -8.14 -0.62
N TYR A 218 -10.68 -7.13 -1.42
CA TYR A 218 -11.28 -6.96 -2.74
C TYR A 218 -10.24 -6.62 -3.80
N CYS A 219 -10.29 -7.30 -4.94
CA CYS A 219 -9.32 -7.20 -6.03
C CYS A 219 -10.03 -6.79 -7.32
N ASP A 220 -10.42 -5.52 -7.43
CA ASP A 220 -10.84 -4.90 -8.71
C ASP A 220 -10.60 -3.38 -8.69
N ILE A 221 -9.52 -2.97 -8.03
CA ILE A 221 -9.24 -1.55 -7.83
C ILE A 221 -8.36 -1.04 -8.95
N LYS A 222 -8.79 0.02 -9.64
CA LYS A 222 -7.93 0.67 -10.62
C LYS A 222 -6.66 1.21 -9.95
N VAL A 223 -5.53 0.98 -10.60
CA VAL A 223 -4.21 1.46 -10.15
C VAL A 223 -4.13 2.97 -9.95
N ASP A 224 -4.98 3.74 -10.62
CA ASP A 224 -5.06 5.21 -10.55
C ASP A 224 -6.07 5.73 -9.51
N SER A 225 -6.68 4.84 -8.70
CA SER A 225 -7.64 5.27 -7.69
C SER A 225 -6.96 6.12 -6.61
N THR A 226 -7.51 7.31 -6.38
CA THR A 226 -7.00 8.27 -5.40
C THR A 226 -7.69 8.19 -4.04
N HIS A 227 -8.78 7.42 -3.95
CA HIS A 227 -9.63 7.37 -2.75
C HIS A 227 -9.28 6.20 -1.81
N ARG A 228 -8.46 5.25 -2.27
CA ARG A 228 -7.89 4.24 -1.40
C ARG A 228 -6.75 4.87 -0.62
N GLY A 229 -6.79 4.70 0.68
CA GLY A 229 -5.72 5.14 1.54
C GLY A 229 -4.59 4.14 1.65
N VAL A 230 -3.62 4.50 2.47
CA VAL A 230 -2.39 3.76 2.69
C VAL A 230 -2.28 3.47 4.17
N VAL A 231 -2.07 2.19 4.49
CA VAL A 231 -1.74 1.70 5.83
C VAL A 231 -0.32 1.14 5.73
N PRO A 232 0.72 1.93 6.05
CA PRO A 232 2.09 1.49 5.92
C PRO A 232 2.43 0.38 6.92
N ALA A 233 3.28 -0.55 6.50
CA ALA A 233 3.92 -1.55 7.31
C ALA A 233 5.43 -1.30 7.35
N LEU A 234 6.07 -1.72 8.44
CA LEU A 234 7.52 -1.67 8.62
C LEU A 234 7.97 -2.81 9.52
N SER A 235 9.24 -3.20 9.40
CA SER A 235 9.84 -4.19 10.29
C SER A 235 10.89 -3.55 11.18
N ILE A 236 11.01 -4.06 12.41
CA ILE A 236 12.12 -3.76 13.32
C ILE A 236 12.79 -5.05 13.76
N SER A 237 14.11 -5.00 13.94
CA SER A 237 14.85 -6.10 14.55
C SER A 237 14.56 -6.12 16.05
N LEU A 238 14.09 -7.26 16.54
CA LEU A 238 14.15 -7.58 17.96
C LEU A 238 15.62 -7.91 18.24
N LYS A 239 16.28 -7.11 19.09
CA LYS A 239 17.64 -7.40 19.52
C LYS A 239 17.68 -8.70 20.32
#